data_AF-A0A1U6IXJ5-F1
#
_entry.id   AF-A0A1U6IXJ5-F1
#
_cell.length_a   1.000
_cell.length_b   1.000
_cell.length_c   1.000
_cell.angle_alpha   90.00
_cell.angle_beta   90.00
_cell.angle_gamma   90.00
#
_symmetry.space_group_name_H-M   'P 1'
#
loop_
_entity.id
_entity.type
_entity.pdbx_description
1 polymer ?
#
loop_
_entity_poly.entity_id
_entity_poly.type
_entity_poly.pdbx_seq_one_letter_code
_entity_poly.pdbx_strand_id
1 'polypeptide(L)'
;MGIARSTFYREQLQRIGEAELLNAIIAICDEFEAYGWRRVRAALKQQGICANHKRIKRLMREHDLQPRRRRRYVATTDSAHDLPIFPDLTKEIALSGRDQLWVADLTYGAPRPGWSGRRMLECKGERRN
;
A
#
# COMPACT_ATOMS: atom_id res chain seq x y z
N MET A 1 35.24 -40.34 9.49
CA MET A 1 34.31 -39.30 10.02
C MET A 1 32.96 -39.96 10.28
N GLY A 2 32.77 -40.55 11.47
CA GLY A 2 31.62 -41.40 11.83
C GLY A 2 30.40 -40.63 12.35
N ILE A 3 29.92 -39.65 11.58
CA ILE A 3 28.71 -38.89 11.91
C ILE A 3 27.59 -39.34 10.96
N ALA A 4 26.42 -39.68 11.50
CA ALA A 4 25.27 -40.00 10.67
C ALA A 4 24.88 -38.80 9.79
N ARG A 5 24.46 -39.03 8.54
CA ARG A 5 24.05 -37.94 7.62
C ARG A 5 22.96 -37.04 8.21
N SER A 6 22.10 -37.60 9.05
CA SER A 6 21.04 -36.87 9.75
C SER A 6 21.57 -35.88 10.79
N THR A 7 22.70 -36.17 11.43
CA THR A 7 23.39 -35.25 12.33
C THR A 7 24.18 -34.20 11.57
N PHE A 8 24.71 -34.53 10.38
CA PHE A 8 25.38 -33.55 9.52
C PHE A 8 24.45 -32.42 9.05
N TYR A 9 23.20 -32.73 8.70
CA TYR A 9 22.19 -31.71 8.37
C TYR A 9 21.47 -31.12 9.59
N ARG A 10 21.75 -31.60 10.80
CA ARG A 10 21.24 -31.01 12.03
C ARG A 10 22.13 -29.81 12.39
N GLU A 11 22.04 -28.78 11.55
CA GLU A 11 22.53 -27.46 11.89
C GLU A 11 21.87 -27.05 13.22
N GLN A 12 22.68 -26.61 14.18
CA GLN A 12 22.25 -26.19 15.52
C GLN A 12 21.38 -24.94 15.38
N LEU A 13 20.11 -25.12 15.00
CA LEU A 13 19.10 -24.09 15.02
C LEU A 13 18.90 -23.72 16.49
N GLN A 14 19.56 -22.65 16.95
CA GLN A 14 19.31 -22.08 18.26
C GLN A 14 17.81 -21.84 18.37
N ARG A 15 17.14 -22.63 19.22
CA ARG A 15 15.72 -22.49 19.52
C ARG A 15 15.58 -21.25 20.39
N ILE A 16 15.56 -20.09 19.75
CA ILE A 16 15.27 -18.82 20.39
C ILE A 16 13.86 -18.89 21.01
N GLY A 17 13.76 -18.36 22.23
CA GLY A 17 12.54 -18.31 23.00
C GLY A 17 11.44 -17.59 22.23
N GLU A 18 10.17 -17.88 22.53
CA GLU A 18 9.06 -17.19 21.84
C GLU A 18 9.06 -15.69 22.09
N ALA A 19 9.33 -15.29 23.34
CA ALA A 19 9.46 -13.89 23.73
C ALA A 19 10.60 -13.16 23.02
N GLU A 20 11.77 -13.80 22.92
CA GLU A 20 12.94 -13.23 22.23
C GLU A 20 12.67 -13.07 20.72
N LEU A 21 12.04 -14.07 20.10
CA LEU A 21 11.66 -14.00 18.70
C LEU A 21 10.62 -12.91 18.46
N LEU A 22 9.65 -12.76 19.36
CA LEU A 22 8.64 -11.70 19.26
C LEU A 22 9.29 -10.32 19.37
N ASN A 23 10.19 -10.11 20.33
CA ASN A 23 10.91 -8.83 20.49
C ASN A 23 11.73 -8.48 19.25
N ALA A 24 12.40 -9.45 18.64
CA ALA A 24 13.12 -9.24 17.39
C ALA A 24 12.18 -8.88 16.22
N ILE A 25 11.02 -9.53 16.13
CA ILE A 25 10.00 -9.20 15.12
C ILE A 25 9.47 -7.78 15.33
N ILE A 26 9.16 -7.40 16.57
CA ILE A 26 8.66 -6.06 16.92
C ILE A 26 9.70 -5.00 16.53
N ALA A 27 10.97 -5.19 16.90
CA ALA A 27 12.04 -4.25 16.54
C ALA A 27 12.15 -4.04 15.02
N ILE A 28 12.05 -5.11 14.23
CA ILE A 28 12.08 -5.02 12.76
C ILE A 28 10.83 -4.30 12.22
N CYS A 29 9.66 -4.57 12.80
CA CYS A 29 8.40 -3.93 12.37
C CYS A 29 8.35 -2.44 12.74
N ASP A 30 8.97 -2.05 13.85
CA ASP A 30 9.07 -0.64 14.28
C ASP A 30 10.00 0.15 13.35
N GLU A 31 11.14 -0.43 12.97
CA GLU A 31 12.06 0.16 12.00
C GLU A 31 11.44 0.22 10.58
N PHE A 32 10.68 -0.82 10.19
CA PHE A 32 10.13 -0.96 8.84
C PHE A 32 8.63 -1.27 8.84
N GLU A 33 7.80 -0.22 8.92
CA GLU A 33 6.32 -0.36 8.94
C GLU A 33 5.71 -1.09 7.73
N ALA A 34 6.41 -1.12 6.59
CA ALA A 34 5.94 -1.76 5.36
C ALA A 34 6.34 -3.23 5.23
N TYR A 35 7.11 -3.78 6.18
CA TYR A 35 7.63 -5.14 6.08
C TYR A 35 6.62 -6.19 6.51
N GLY A 36 6.27 -7.08 5.57
CA GLY A 36 5.52 -8.29 5.88
C GLY A 36 6.43 -9.45 6.30
N TRP A 37 5.82 -10.55 6.75
CA TRP A 37 6.50 -11.74 7.28
C TRP A 37 7.65 -12.30 6.41
N ARG A 38 7.58 -12.14 5.08
CA ARG A 38 8.65 -12.57 4.16
C ARG A 38 9.94 -11.75 4.35
N ARG A 39 9.80 -10.44 4.48
CA ARG A 39 10.92 -9.52 4.69
C ARG A 39 11.43 -9.59 6.12
N VAL A 40 10.52 -9.68 7.10
CA VAL A 40 10.87 -9.93 8.51
C VAL A 40 11.71 -11.21 8.64
N ARG A 41 11.30 -12.31 7.99
CA ARG A 41 12.09 -13.55 7.99
C ARG A 41 13.49 -13.37 7.39
N ALA A 42 13.62 -12.59 6.33
CA ALA A 42 14.92 -12.32 5.71
C ALA A 42 15.83 -11.50 6.63
N ALA A 43 15.28 -10.47 7.29
CA ALA A 43 16.00 -9.66 8.28
C ALA A 43 16.42 -10.50 9.50
N LEU A 44 15.53 -11.35 10.04
CA LEU A 44 15.88 -12.29 11.10
C LEU A 44 17.00 -13.25 10.67
N LYS A 45 16.97 -13.74 9.43
CA LYS A 45 18.05 -14.59 8.89
C LYS A 45 19.39 -13.86 8.80
N GLN A 46 19.38 -12.56 8.44
CA GLN A 46 20.59 -11.73 8.44
C GLN A 46 21.16 -11.53 9.85
N GLN A 47 20.30 -11.52 10.88
CA GLN A 47 20.68 -11.48 12.28
C GLN A 47 21.08 -12.86 12.86
N GLY A 48 21.16 -13.90 12.03
CA GLY A 48 21.49 -15.27 12.48
C GLY A 48 20.32 -16.03 13.11
N ILE A 49 19.11 -15.44 13.14
CA ILE A 49 17.92 -16.02 13.75
C ILE A 49 17.15 -16.85 12.71
N CYS A 50 17.31 -18.17 12.76
CA CYS A 50 16.62 -19.10 11.87
C CYS A 50 15.29 -19.59 12.49
N ALA A 51 14.21 -18.85 12.25
CA ALA A 51 12.85 -19.24 12.64
C ALA A 51 12.00 -19.75 11.46
N ASN A 52 11.12 -20.73 11.73
CA ASN A 52 10.17 -21.23 10.74
C ASN A 52 9.16 -20.13 10.37
N HIS A 53 8.92 -19.91 9.08
CA HIS A 53 7.94 -18.94 8.57
C HIS A 53 6.54 -19.10 9.16
N LYS A 54 6.11 -20.32 9.50
CA LYS A 54 4.81 -20.54 10.16
C LYS A 54 4.76 -19.89 11.55
N ARG A 55 5.85 -20.00 12.32
CA ARG A 55 5.97 -19.40 13.66
C ARG A 55 5.97 -17.88 13.58
N ILE A 56 6.75 -17.31 12.66
CA ILE A 56 6.77 -15.85 12.40
C ILE A 56 5.38 -15.36 12.03
N LYS A 57 4.71 -16.03 11.09
CA LYS A 57 3.36 -15.65 10.64
C LYS A 57 2.32 -15.74 11.76
N ARG A 58 2.43 -16.74 12.64
CA ARG A 58 1.56 -16.89 13.82
C ARG A 58 1.76 -15.71 14.77
N LEU A 59 2.99 -15.43 15.18
CA LEU A 59 3.32 -14.33 16.10
C LEU A 59 2.91 -12.97 15.53
N MET A 60 3.20 -12.69 14.25
CA MET A 60 2.78 -11.43 13.64
C MET A 60 1.25 -11.28 13.58
N ARG A 61 0.49 -12.39 13.50
CA ARG A 61 -0.97 -12.35 13.51
C ARG A 61 -1.53 -12.17 14.91
N GLU A 62 -0.99 -12.88 15.90
CA GLU A 62 -1.43 -12.80 17.30
C GLU A 62 -1.16 -11.42 17.92
N HIS A 63 -0.15 -10.71 17.45
CA HIS A 63 0.25 -9.37 17.95
C HIS A 63 -0.11 -8.23 16.98
N ASP A 64 -0.96 -8.47 15.98
CA ASP A 64 -1.41 -7.47 15.00
C ASP A 64 -0.28 -6.68 14.28
N LEU A 65 0.87 -7.32 14.08
CA LEU A 65 2.06 -6.76 13.41
C LEU A 65 1.94 -6.81 11.89
N GLN A 66 0.82 -6.32 11.36
CA GLN A 66 0.53 -6.37 9.93
C GLN A 66 1.15 -5.15 9.22
N PRO A 67 1.81 -5.35 8.06
CA PRO A 67 2.47 -4.25 7.36
C PRO A 67 1.46 -3.18 6.96
N ARG A 68 1.76 -1.92 7.31
CA ARG A 68 0.95 -0.78 6.91
C ARG A 68 1.22 -0.47 5.45
N ARG A 69 0.22 -0.69 4.59
CA ARG A 69 0.32 -0.32 3.18
C ARG A 69 0.11 1.18 3.04
N ARG A 70 1.18 1.94 2.74
CA ARG A 70 1.04 3.35 2.35
C ARG A 70 0.18 3.43 1.08
N ARG A 71 -0.94 4.16 1.17
CA ARG A 71 -1.76 4.49 -0.01
C ARG A 71 -0.97 5.52 -0.82
N ARG A 72 -0.56 5.16 -2.04
CA ARG A 72 0.05 6.12 -2.97
C ARG A 72 -1.07 7.03 -3.47
N TYR A 73 -1.04 8.29 -3.06
CA TYR A 73 -1.82 9.33 -3.73
C TYR A 73 -1.08 9.67 -5.02
N VAL A 74 -1.78 9.62 -6.14
CA VAL A 74 -1.27 10.08 -7.43
C VAL A 74 -2.03 11.35 -7.73
N ALA A 75 -1.36 12.49 -7.68
CA ALA A 75 -1.92 13.73 -8.19
C ALA A 75 -2.14 13.55 -9.70
N THR A 76 -3.39 13.43 -10.12
CA THR A 76 -3.75 13.31 -11.54
C THR A 76 -3.65 14.66 -12.25
N THR A 77 -3.73 15.75 -11.48
CA THR A 77 -3.66 17.11 -11.98
C THR A 77 -2.29 17.70 -11.66
N ASP A 78 -1.54 18.03 -12.70
CA ASP A 78 -0.37 18.89 -12.56
C ASP A 78 -0.84 20.34 -12.40
N SER A 79 -0.98 20.79 -11.15
CA SER A 79 -1.33 22.18 -10.85
C SER A 79 -0.12 23.11 -10.88
N ALA A 80 1.09 22.57 -11.07
CA ALA A 80 2.36 23.30 -11.08
C ALA A 80 2.92 23.36 -12.51
N HIS A 81 2.06 23.70 -13.47
CA HIS A 81 2.44 23.91 -14.85
C HIS A 81 2.64 25.40 -15.15
N ASP A 82 3.48 25.72 -16.13
CA ASP A 82 3.72 27.11 -16.57
C ASP A 82 2.62 27.66 -17.50
N LEU A 83 1.57 26.87 -17.76
CA LEU A 83 0.42 27.32 -18.55
C LEU A 83 -0.45 28.30 -17.74
N PRO A 84 -1.15 29.24 -18.42
CA PRO A 84 -2.04 30.18 -17.74
C PRO A 84 -3.14 29.43 -16.98
N ILE A 85 -3.18 29.63 -15.67
CA ILE A 85 -4.27 29.16 -14.82
C ILE A 85 -5.40 30.17 -14.95
N PHE A 86 -6.53 29.74 -15.51
CA PHE A 86 -7.72 30.58 -15.57
C PHE A 86 -8.35 30.70 -14.19
N PRO A 87 -8.70 31.92 -13.74
CA PRO A 87 -9.35 32.12 -12.45
C PRO A 87 -10.73 31.45 -12.44
N ASP A 88 -11.08 30.89 -11.29
CA ASP A 88 -12.41 30.34 -11.06
C ASP A 88 -13.43 31.49 -10.90
N LEU A 89 -14.08 31.84 -12.01
CA LEU A 89 -15.06 32.93 -12.09
C LEU A 89 -16.36 32.62 -11.34
N THR A 90 -16.58 31.37 -10.93
CA THR A 90 -17.83 30.99 -10.23
C THR A 90 -17.98 31.71 -8.89
N LYS A 91 -16.87 32.15 -8.28
CA LYS A 91 -16.84 32.84 -6.99
C LYS A 91 -17.39 34.27 -7.04
N GLU A 92 -17.42 34.89 -8.21
CA GLU A 92 -17.82 36.28 -8.41
C GLU A 92 -19.28 36.40 -8.89
N ILE A 93 -19.94 35.28 -9.19
CA ILE A 93 -21.28 35.25 -9.76
C ILE A 93 -22.32 35.12 -8.64
N ALA A 94 -23.19 36.13 -8.51
CA ALA A 94 -24.38 36.03 -7.67
C ALA A 94 -25.48 35.25 -8.42
N LEU A 95 -25.76 34.03 -7.98
CA LEU A 95 -26.80 33.18 -8.56
C LEU A 95 -28.18 33.60 -8.03
N SER A 96 -29.06 34.00 -8.93
CA SER A 96 -30.43 34.45 -8.63
C SER A 96 -31.50 33.37 -8.85
N GLY A 97 -31.11 32.21 -9.40
CA GLY A 97 -32.03 31.12 -9.69
C GLY A 97 -31.33 29.82 -10.10
N ARG A 98 -32.15 28.80 -10.39
CA ARG A 98 -31.68 27.49 -10.87
C ARG A 98 -31.14 27.57 -12.29
N ASP A 99 -30.36 26.56 -12.69
CA ASP A 99 -29.81 26.36 -14.04
C ASP A 99 -28.84 27.47 -14.50
N GLN A 100 -28.24 28.20 -13.57
CA GLN A 100 -27.31 29.31 -13.84
C GLN A 100 -25.83 28.91 -13.76
N LEU A 101 -25.50 27.84 -13.02
CA LEU A 101 -24.16 27.29 -12.92
C LEU A 101 -24.22 25.76 -12.90
N TRP A 102 -23.45 25.13 -13.78
CA TRP A 102 -23.35 23.68 -13.88
C TRP A 102 -21.91 23.25 -13.64
N VAL A 103 -21.69 22.41 -12.63
CA VAL A 103 -20.37 21.84 -12.33
C VAL A 103 -20.44 20.34 -12.58
N ALA A 104 -19.48 19.82 -13.35
CA ALA A 104 -19.37 18.41 -13.64
C ALA A 104 -17.91 17.97 -13.64
N ASP A 105 -17.66 16.79 -13.10
CA ASP A 105 -16.35 16.15 -13.13
C ASP A 105 -16.22 15.22 -14.35
N LEU A 106 -15.16 15.38 -15.13
CA LEU A 106 -14.87 14.49 -16.24
C LEU A 106 -14.02 13.30 -15.78
N THR A 107 -14.56 12.09 -15.92
CA THR A 107 -13.79 10.85 -15.67
C THR A 107 -13.42 10.18 -16.99
N TYR A 108 -12.12 10.01 -17.24
CA TYR A 108 -11.64 9.24 -18.38
C TYR A 108 -11.71 7.74 -18.08
N GLY A 109 -12.45 7.00 -18.89
CA GLY A 109 -12.45 5.55 -18.90
C GLY A 109 -11.38 5.00 -19.86
N ALA A 110 -10.75 3.88 -19.51
CA ALA A 110 -9.83 3.21 -20.43
C ALA A 110 -10.57 2.69 -21.68
N PRO A 111 -9.97 2.80 -22.89
CA PRO A 111 -10.55 2.22 -24.09
C PRO A 111 -10.62 0.69 -23.96
N ARG A 112 -11.70 0.10 -24.50
CA ARG A 112 -11.82 -1.37 -24.57
C ARG A 112 -10.88 -1.92 -25.66
N PRO A 113 -10.36 -3.15 -25.53
CA PRO A 113 -9.58 -3.79 -26.58
C PRO A 113 -10.33 -3.74 -27.93
N GLY A 114 -9.66 -3.29 -28.99
CA GLY A 114 -10.24 -3.22 -30.35
C GLY A 114 -10.99 -1.92 -30.68
N TRP A 115 -10.97 -0.91 -29.82
CA TRP A 115 -11.63 0.37 -30.07
C TRP A 115 -10.60 1.52 -30.13
N SER A 116 -10.58 2.27 -31.24
CA SER A 116 -9.61 3.35 -31.51
C SER A 116 -10.07 4.74 -31.07
N GLY A 117 -11.25 4.85 -30.44
CA GLY A 117 -11.82 6.12 -29.97
C GLY A 117 -11.54 6.42 -28.48
N ARG A 118 -11.65 7.71 -28.11
CA ARG A 118 -11.77 8.12 -26.70
C ARG A 118 -13.23 7.98 -26.27
N ARG A 119 -13.52 7.25 -25.20
CA ARG A 119 -14.87 7.11 -24.64
C ARG A 119 -14.98 8.09 -23.48
N MET A 120 -15.75 9.15 -23.67
CA MET A 120 -16.23 9.94 -22.55
C MET A 120 -17.35 9.14 -21.88
N LEU A 121 -17.19 8.77 -20.61
CA LEU A 121 -18.29 8.20 -19.85
C LEU A 121 -19.25 9.35 -19.53
N GLU A 122 -20.54 9.17 -19.81
CA GLU A 122 -21.57 10.16 -19.49
C GLU A 122 -21.54 10.52 -18.00
N CYS A 123 -21.49 11.83 -17.72
CA CYS A 123 -21.61 12.38 -16.39
C CYS A 123 -23.06 12.25 -15.92
N LYS A 124 -23.32 11.44 -14.89
CA LYS A 124 -24.57 11.55 -14.12
C LYS A 124 -24.46 12.80 -13.24
N GLY A 125 -24.99 13.93 -13.72
CA GLY A 125 -25.08 15.16 -12.92
C GLY A 125 -26.06 15.00 -11.77
N GLU A 126 -25.58 15.17 -10.54
CA GLU A 126 -26.41 15.23 -9.33
C GLU A 126 -26.79 16.70 -9.09
N ARG A 127 -28.10 17.01 -9.20
CA ARG A 127 -28.62 18.36 -8.97
C ARG A 127 -28.46 18.73 -7.49
N ARG A 128 -27.55 19.66 -7.18
CA ARG A 128 -27.52 20.32 -5.88
C ARG A 128 -28.33 21.61 -5.96
N ASN A 129 -29.29 21.73 -5.04
CA ASN A 129 -30.17 22.90 -4.87
C ASN A 129 -29.40 24.12 -4.37
#